data_AF-A0AAV0XTF7-F1
#
_entry.id   AF-A0AAV0XTF7-F1
#
_cell.length_a   1.000
_cell.length_b   1.000
_cell.length_c   1.000
_cell.angle_alpha   90.00
_cell.angle_beta   90.00
_cell.angle_gamma   90.00
#
_symmetry.space_group_name_H-M   'P 1'
#
loop_
_entity.id
_entity.type
_entity.pdbx_description
1 polymer ?
#
loop_
_entity_poly.entity_id
_entity_poly.type
_entity_poly.pdbx_seq_one_letter_code
_entity_poly.pdbx_strand_id
1 'polypeptide(L)'
;MQTNNVKSWKEGFRFEQLMKNKALHSGIQRSPYEAMFGTDMRVGLTTRFPSDSVDNIITEDDLVIFLNNINEEDENEGVDETNNVQGVNENCCSKASKDEGLCDLICSRQKSIENNRKKSEICLLNQAEKMKFRSIHKFPPANIGDSVRVSLPDVDRARANPRNIIFAVVSIEDGQYYKLGNKYGTLPQLYTRNQFGVCPVSLIPLDEVVHVEKSLREIASQMSDGGGQRYKRCSCKGKCDTNRCKCKSSSILCNSKCHGSMPCNNKG
;
A
#
# COMPACT_ATOMS: atom_id res chain seq x y z
N MET A 1 22.82 24.94 1.85
CA MET A 1 21.46 25.48 2.03
C MET A 1 21.58 26.83 2.70
N GLN A 2 21.33 27.92 1.97
CA GLN A 2 21.25 29.26 2.57
C GLN A 2 19.98 29.33 3.43
N THR A 3 20.13 29.67 4.71
CA THR A 3 19.04 29.77 5.66
C THR A 3 18.26 31.05 5.39
N ASN A 4 17.18 30.93 4.61
CA ASN A 4 16.29 32.04 4.31
C ASN A 4 15.48 32.37 5.57
N ASN A 5 15.72 33.54 6.18
CA ASN A 5 15.21 33.92 7.50
C ASN A 5 13.76 34.47 7.45
N VAL A 6 12.96 33.98 6.50
CA VAL A 6 11.60 34.48 6.23
C VAL A 6 10.61 33.75 7.14
N LYS A 7 9.92 34.49 8.01
CA LYS A 7 8.91 33.95 8.95
C LYS A 7 7.58 33.56 8.28
N SER A 8 7.49 33.64 6.95
CA SER A 8 6.29 33.31 6.18
C SER A 8 6.27 31.81 5.85
N TRP A 9 5.45 31.05 6.58
CA TRP A 9 5.28 29.61 6.35
C TRP A 9 4.80 29.29 4.91
N LYS A 10 4.05 30.20 4.28
CA LYS A 10 3.59 30.05 2.88
C LYS A 10 4.76 29.97 1.90
N GLU A 11 5.84 30.72 2.15
CA GLU A 11 7.06 30.65 1.34
C GLU A 11 7.78 29.31 1.54
N GLY A 12 7.86 28.83 2.78
CA GLY A 12 8.45 27.52 3.12
C GLY A 12 7.78 26.35 2.40
N PHE A 13 6.45 26.37 2.29
CA PHE A 13 5.68 25.29 1.64
C PHE A 13 6.05 25.10 0.16
N ARG A 14 6.42 26.17 -0.56
CA ARG A 14 6.87 26.09 -1.95
C ARG A 14 8.16 25.26 -2.09
N PHE A 15 9.09 25.42 -1.15
CA PHE A 15 10.33 24.64 -1.13
C PHE A 15 10.08 23.18 -0.77
N GLU A 16 9.21 22.90 0.19
CA GLU A 16 8.82 21.51 0.51
C GLU A 16 8.15 20.82 -0.68
N GLN A 17 7.25 21.51 -1.36
CA GLN A 17 6.58 20.98 -2.55
C GLN A 17 7.58 20.74 -3.67
N LEU A 18 8.53 21.66 -3.90
CA LEU A 18 9.62 21.47 -4.85
C LEU A 18 10.46 20.24 -4.48
N MET A 19 10.86 20.08 -3.22
CA MET A 19 11.60 18.89 -2.77
C MET A 19 10.85 17.58 -3.04
N LYS A 20 9.53 17.54 -2.76
CA LYS A 20 8.68 16.37 -3.04
C LYS A 20 8.55 16.10 -4.54
N ASN A 21 8.38 17.15 -5.34
CA ASN A 21 8.21 17.05 -6.79
C ASN A 21 9.50 16.63 -7.51
N LYS A 22 10.67 16.87 -6.92
CA LYS A 22 11.97 16.42 -7.42
C LYS A 22 12.34 15.00 -6.99
N ALA A 23 11.84 14.56 -5.84
CA ALA A 23 12.28 13.31 -5.24
C ALA A 23 11.90 12.10 -6.11
N LEU A 24 12.80 11.12 -6.20
CA LEU A 24 12.54 9.85 -6.87
C LEU A 24 11.45 9.08 -6.11
N HIS A 25 10.37 8.72 -6.80
CA HIS A 25 9.34 7.86 -6.25
C HIS A 25 9.63 6.40 -6.61
N SER A 26 9.93 5.57 -5.60
CA SER A 26 10.42 4.19 -5.78
C SER A 26 9.46 3.26 -6.56
N GLY A 27 8.17 3.55 -6.59
CA GLY A 27 7.21 2.75 -7.36
C GLY A 27 7.23 3.04 -8.87
N ILE A 28 7.32 4.31 -9.26
CA ILE A 28 7.27 4.74 -10.67
C ILE A 28 8.67 5.01 -11.25
N GLN A 29 9.71 4.91 -10.40
CA GLN A 29 11.12 5.12 -10.72
C GLN A 29 11.42 6.45 -11.42
N ARG A 30 10.65 7.49 -11.06
CA ARG A 30 10.79 8.86 -11.55
C ARG A 30 10.27 9.86 -10.54
N SER A 31 10.49 11.14 -10.79
CA SER A 31 9.93 12.19 -9.93
C SER A 31 8.44 12.44 -10.24
N PRO A 32 7.63 12.85 -9.25
CA PRO A 32 6.23 13.23 -9.50
C PRO A 32 6.09 14.32 -10.57
N TYR A 33 7.05 15.25 -10.65
CA TYR A 33 7.06 16.28 -11.66
C TYR A 33 7.28 15.69 -13.06
N GLU A 34 8.31 14.86 -13.21
CA GLU A 34 8.66 14.22 -14.48
C GLU A 34 7.54 13.31 -15.00
N ALA A 35 6.86 12.60 -14.10
CA ALA A 35 5.68 11.79 -14.42
C ALA A 35 4.51 12.63 -14.96
N MET A 36 4.30 13.84 -14.39
CA MET A 36 3.18 14.70 -14.74
C MET A 36 3.45 15.54 -16.00
N PHE A 37 4.70 15.94 -16.19
CA PHE A 37 5.07 16.97 -17.18
C PHE A 37 5.96 16.46 -18.32
N GLY A 38 6.44 15.22 -18.26
CA GLY A 38 7.26 14.63 -19.33
C GLY A 38 8.70 15.14 -19.36
N THR A 39 9.15 15.85 -18.32
CA THR A 39 10.50 16.42 -18.24
C THR A 39 10.88 16.61 -16.78
N ASP A 40 12.17 16.58 -16.49
CA ASP A 40 12.66 16.90 -15.15
C ASP A 40 12.34 18.32 -14.72
N MET A 41 12.16 18.47 -13.41
CA MET A 41 11.88 19.76 -12.81
C MET A 41 13.13 20.65 -12.83
N ARG A 42 12.98 21.82 -13.43
CA ARG A 42 14.05 22.83 -13.51
C ARG A 42 14.27 23.48 -12.14
N VAL A 43 15.53 23.59 -11.72
CA VAL A 43 15.91 24.24 -10.46
C VAL A 43 16.98 25.28 -10.77
N GLY A 44 16.56 26.54 -10.90
CA GLY A 44 17.44 27.62 -11.35
C GLY A 44 17.71 27.60 -12.86
N LEU A 45 18.56 28.52 -13.31
CA LEU A 45 18.91 28.66 -14.73
C LEU A 45 19.97 27.63 -15.17
N THR A 46 20.80 27.14 -14.25
CA THR A 46 21.96 26.27 -14.51
C THR A 46 21.61 24.85 -14.94
N THR A 47 20.36 24.41 -14.83
CA THR A 47 19.99 23.03 -15.22
C THR A 47 19.97 22.81 -16.73
N ARG A 48 20.00 23.88 -17.54
CA ARG A 48 20.05 23.81 -19.02
C ARG A 48 20.82 24.94 -19.69
N PHE A 49 21.30 25.94 -18.94
CA PHE A 49 22.28 26.89 -19.45
C PHE A 49 23.68 26.38 -19.10
N PRO A 50 24.51 26.00 -20.09
CA PRO A 50 25.92 25.74 -19.87
C PRO A 50 26.57 27.00 -19.28
N SER A 51 27.09 26.88 -18.06
CA SER A 51 27.71 28.00 -17.34
C SER A 51 28.88 28.61 -18.13
N ASP A 52 29.57 27.79 -18.93
CA ASP A 52 30.80 28.14 -19.63
C ASP A 52 30.56 28.77 -21.02
N SER A 53 29.33 28.74 -21.52
CA SER A 53 29.01 29.21 -22.88
C SER A 53 28.48 30.63 -22.93
N VAL A 54 28.00 31.18 -21.81
CA VAL A 54 27.36 32.51 -21.77
C VAL A 54 28.37 33.63 -22.02
N ASP A 55 29.61 33.43 -21.58
CA ASP A 55 30.69 34.42 -21.75
C ASP A 55 31.14 34.57 -23.22
N ASN A 56 30.80 33.61 -24.09
CA ASN A 56 31.16 33.60 -25.51
C ASN A 56 30.07 34.17 -26.42
N ILE A 57 28.90 34.53 -25.86
CA ILE A 57 27.79 35.10 -26.62
C ILE A 57 27.97 36.61 -26.68
N ILE A 58 28.50 37.11 -27.80
CA ILE A 58 28.82 38.52 -27.97
C ILE A 58 27.84 39.18 -28.96
N THR A 59 27.32 38.43 -29.92
CA THR A 59 26.43 38.92 -30.99
C THR A 59 25.10 38.18 -31.04
N GLU A 60 24.13 38.77 -31.76
CA GLU A 60 22.80 38.17 -31.96
C GLU A 60 22.87 36.85 -32.75
N ASP A 61 23.82 36.72 -33.67
CA ASP A 61 24.07 35.47 -34.40
C ASP A 61 24.61 34.36 -33.47
N ASP A 62 25.46 34.71 -32.50
CA ASP A 62 25.96 33.77 -31.48
C ASP A 62 24.82 33.24 -30.60
N LEU A 63 23.84 34.10 -30.27
CA LEU A 63 22.62 33.70 -29.56
C LEU A 63 21.80 32.70 -30.36
N VAL A 64 21.64 32.94 -31.67
CA VAL A 64 20.86 32.05 -32.55
C VAL A 64 21.51 30.68 -32.66
N ILE A 65 22.84 30.62 -32.85
CA ILE A 65 23.60 29.36 -32.92
C ILE A 65 23.48 28.60 -31.59
N PHE A 66 23.63 29.30 -30.47
CA PHE A 66 23.52 28.71 -29.14
C PHE A 66 22.13 28.11 -28.86
N LEU A 67 21.06 28.81 -29.22
CA LEU A 67 19.69 28.34 -29.04
C LEU A 67 19.36 27.11 -29.91
N ASN A 68 19.92 27.05 -31.13
CA ASN A 68 19.75 25.89 -32.01
C ASN A 68 20.45 24.65 -31.45
N ASN A 69 21.65 24.79 -30.89
CA ASN A 69 22.40 23.68 -30.29
C ASN A 69 21.70 23.08 -29.06
N ILE A 70 21.05 23.90 -28.21
CA ILE A 70 20.28 23.41 -27.04
C ILE A 70 19.11 22.53 -27.47
N ASN A 71 18.48 22.82 -28.61
CA ASN A 71 17.34 22.04 -29.10
C ASN A 71 17.79 20.66 -29.65
N GLU A 72 19.01 20.53 -30.17
CA GLU A 72 19.53 19.25 -30.69
C GLU A 72 19.99 18.27 -29.60
N GLU A 73 20.42 18.76 -28.43
CA GLU A 73 20.81 17.90 -27.29
C GLU A 73 19.59 17.23 -26.62
N ASP A 74 18.45 17.91 -26.57
CA ASP A 74 17.18 17.39 -26.02
C ASP A 74 16.60 16.23 -26.85
N GLU A 75 16.95 16.10 -28.14
CA GLU A 75 16.51 14.99 -29.01
C GLU A 75 17.39 13.73 -28.87
N ASN A 76 18.62 13.86 -28.37
CA ASN A 76 19.61 12.78 -28.37
C ASN A 76 19.76 12.02 -27.03
N GLU A 77 19.24 12.54 -25.90
CA GLU A 77 19.25 11.82 -24.59
C GLU A 77 18.15 10.73 -24.45
N GLY A 78 17.51 10.33 -25.55
CA GLY A 78 16.38 9.40 -25.58
C GLY A 78 16.66 7.96 -26.01
N VAL A 79 17.90 7.58 -26.32
CA VAL A 79 18.23 6.22 -26.77
C VAL A 79 18.80 5.39 -25.62
N ASP A 80 17.90 4.84 -24.81
CA ASP A 80 18.19 3.63 -24.06
C ASP A 80 17.59 2.46 -24.83
N GLU A 81 18.46 1.68 -25.46
CA GLU A 81 18.10 0.49 -26.23
C GLU A 81 17.42 -0.53 -25.33
N THR A 82 16.08 -0.54 -25.31
CA THR A 82 15.28 -1.76 -25.34
C THR A 82 13.79 -1.41 -25.35
N ASN A 83 13.08 -2.12 -26.23
CA ASN A 83 11.61 -2.22 -26.35
C ASN A 83 10.95 -1.25 -27.33
N ASN A 84 11.02 -1.68 -28.58
CA ASN A 84 10.18 -1.31 -29.71
C ASN A 84 8.69 -1.35 -29.32
N VAL A 85 8.05 -0.19 -29.22
CA VAL A 85 6.59 -0.05 -29.20
C VAL A 85 6.21 0.83 -30.38
N GLN A 86 5.63 0.21 -31.41
CA GLN A 86 5.04 0.89 -32.56
C GLN A 86 4.04 1.94 -32.08
N GLY A 87 4.42 3.21 -32.17
CA GLY A 87 3.55 4.34 -31.89
C GLY A 87 2.55 4.52 -33.01
N VAL A 88 1.27 4.29 -32.70
CA VAL A 88 0.16 4.71 -33.55
C VAL A 88 0.21 6.24 -33.66
N ASN A 89 0.39 6.71 -34.89
CA ASN A 89 0.40 8.12 -35.25
C ASN A 89 -1.04 8.66 -35.20
N GLU A 90 -1.44 9.21 -34.06
CA GLU A 90 -2.60 10.07 -33.97
C GLU A 90 -2.15 11.54 -33.99
N ASN A 91 -2.53 12.21 -35.08
CA ASN A 91 -2.19 13.58 -35.39
C ASN A 91 -2.74 14.55 -34.31
N CYS A 92 -1.83 15.07 -33.48
CA CYS A 92 -2.15 15.86 -32.30
C CYS A 92 -2.54 17.32 -32.62
N CYS A 93 -2.53 17.74 -33.89
CA CYS A 93 -2.87 19.12 -34.28
C CYS A 93 -4.05 19.13 -35.27
N SER A 94 -5.29 19.06 -34.76
CA SER A 94 -6.47 19.45 -35.53
C SER A 94 -7.12 20.70 -34.91
N LYS A 95 -6.66 21.86 -35.41
CA LYS A 95 -7.18 23.23 -35.19
C LYS A 95 -6.67 23.94 -33.92
N ALA A 96 -5.55 24.68 -34.03
CA ALA A 96 -5.47 26.11 -33.66
C ALA A 96 -4.04 26.68 -33.81
N SER A 97 -3.97 27.85 -34.48
CA SER A 97 -2.92 28.90 -34.40
C SER A 97 -1.78 28.87 -35.44
N LYS A 98 -1.44 30.07 -35.95
CA LYS A 98 -0.55 30.39 -37.07
C LYS A 98 0.96 30.38 -36.73
N ASP A 99 1.41 29.61 -35.74
CA ASP A 99 2.83 29.44 -35.43
C ASP A 99 3.15 27.94 -35.41
N GLU A 100 3.72 27.42 -36.49
CA GLU A 100 3.99 25.99 -36.69
C GLU A 100 4.88 25.41 -35.57
N GLY A 101 5.89 26.17 -35.10
CA GLY A 101 6.83 25.69 -34.07
C GLY A 101 6.24 25.50 -32.67
N LEU A 102 5.16 26.18 -32.29
CA LEU A 102 4.54 26.00 -30.97
C LEU A 102 3.73 24.69 -30.89
N CYS A 103 3.10 24.27 -32.00
CA CYS A 103 2.35 23.00 -32.01
C CYS A 103 3.30 21.81 -31.87
N ASP A 104 4.47 21.84 -32.51
CA ASP A 104 5.47 20.77 -32.46
C ASP A 104 5.99 20.53 -31.04
N LEU A 105 6.32 21.60 -30.30
CA LEU A 105 6.75 21.54 -28.91
C LEU A 105 5.69 20.91 -27.99
N ILE A 106 4.42 21.27 -28.17
CA ILE A 106 3.31 20.72 -27.39
C ILE A 106 3.14 19.22 -27.70
N CYS A 107 3.21 18.84 -28.97
CA CYS A 107 3.11 17.45 -29.42
C CYS A 107 4.24 16.59 -28.86
N SER A 108 5.49 17.08 -28.92
CA SER A 108 6.66 16.40 -28.37
C SER A 108 6.55 16.21 -26.85
N ARG A 109 6.08 17.26 -26.13
CA ARG A 109 5.85 17.16 -24.69
C ARG A 109 4.76 16.14 -24.35
N GLN A 110 3.67 16.11 -25.11
CA GLN A 110 2.59 15.15 -24.91
C GLN A 110 3.05 13.70 -25.12
N LYS A 111 3.85 13.45 -26.16
CA LYS A 111 4.49 12.15 -26.40
C LYS A 111 5.39 11.73 -25.23
N SER A 112 6.19 12.67 -24.72
CA SER A 112 7.05 12.39 -23.55
C SER A 112 6.24 12.03 -22.30
N ILE A 113 5.15 12.76 -22.03
CA ILE A 113 4.24 12.45 -20.91
C ILE A 113 3.67 11.04 -21.06
N GLU A 114 3.22 10.67 -22.25
CA GLU A 114 2.65 9.34 -22.47
C GLU A 114 3.70 8.22 -22.32
N ASN A 115 4.90 8.43 -22.86
CA ASN A 115 6.01 7.49 -22.67
C ASN A 115 6.35 7.30 -21.18
N ASN A 116 6.41 8.40 -20.42
CA ASN A 116 6.66 8.37 -18.99
C ASN A 116 5.57 7.63 -18.21
N ARG A 117 4.30 7.75 -18.63
CA ARG A 117 3.19 6.98 -18.06
C ARG A 117 3.33 5.48 -18.32
N LYS A 118 3.61 5.08 -19.57
CA LYS A 118 3.82 3.66 -19.94
C LYS A 118 4.99 3.04 -19.17
N LYS A 119 6.12 3.75 -19.10
CA LYS A 119 7.28 3.32 -18.30
C LYS A 119 6.94 3.22 -16.80
N SER A 120 6.17 4.16 -16.25
CA SER A 120 5.73 4.13 -14.85
C SER A 120 4.85 2.92 -14.54
N GLU A 121 3.95 2.57 -15.45
CA GLU A 121 3.10 1.38 -15.34
C GLU A 121 3.94 0.10 -15.25
N ILE A 122 4.94 -0.04 -16.13
CA ILE A 122 5.89 -1.17 -16.10
C ILE A 122 6.64 -1.24 -14.76
N CYS A 123 7.10 -0.10 -14.22
CA CYS A 123 7.77 -0.08 -12.92
C CYS A 123 6.86 -0.54 -11.77
N LEU A 124 5.59 -0.14 -11.79
CA LEU A 124 4.60 -0.57 -10.79
C LEU A 124 4.30 -2.07 -10.91
N LEU A 125 4.20 -2.61 -12.12
CA LEU A 125 4.05 -4.05 -12.37
C LEU A 125 5.25 -4.83 -11.82
N ASN A 126 6.47 -4.40 -12.14
CA ASN A 126 7.70 -4.99 -11.62
C ASN A 126 7.77 -4.93 -10.08
N GLN A 127 7.28 -3.84 -9.47
CA GLN A 127 7.20 -3.73 -8.02
C GLN A 127 6.19 -4.73 -7.43
N ALA A 128 5.01 -4.87 -8.04
CA ALA A 128 3.99 -5.83 -7.63
C ALA A 128 4.51 -7.28 -7.73
N GLU A 129 5.24 -7.62 -8.79
CA GLU A 129 5.89 -8.92 -8.94
C GLU A 129 6.92 -9.18 -7.85
N LYS A 130 7.79 -8.20 -7.56
CA LYS A 130 8.75 -8.28 -6.44
C LYS A 130 8.05 -8.47 -5.09
N MET A 131 6.93 -7.78 -4.88
CA MET A 131 6.12 -7.93 -3.66
C MET A 131 5.52 -9.33 -3.55
N LYS A 132 4.96 -9.87 -4.66
CA LYS A 132 4.41 -11.23 -4.73
C LYS A 132 5.49 -12.27 -4.45
N PHE A 133 6.65 -12.15 -5.10
CA PHE A 133 7.80 -13.04 -4.91
C PHE A 133 8.26 -13.08 -3.44
N ARG A 134 8.45 -11.91 -2.82
CA ARG A 134 8.83 -11.80 -1.40
C ARG A 134 7.79 -12.44 -0.48
N SER A 135 6.51 -12.29 -0.81
CA SER A 135 5.40 -12.87 -0.04
C SER A 135 5.41 -14.40 -0.11
N ILE A 136 5.57 -14.98 -1.31
CA ILE A 136 5.64 -16.44 -1.52
C ILE A 136 6.85 -17.03 -0.80
N HIS A 137 8.02 -16.39 -0.87
CA HIS A 137 9.21 -16.85 -0.15
C HIS A 137 9.07 -16.77 1.37
N LYS A 138 8.41 -15.72 1.88
CA LYS A 138 8.16 -15.56 3.32
C LYS A 138 7.13 -16.56 3.83
N PHE A 139 6.17 -16.93 3.00
CA PHE A 139 5.07 -17.82 3.35
C PHE A 139 4.95 -18.95 2.31
N PRO A 140 5.80 -19.99 2.38
CA PRO A 140 5.78 -21.11 1.44
C PRO A 140 4.45 -21.85 1.51
N PRO A 141 3.93 -22.41 0.38
CA PRO A 141 2.60 -23.02 0.32
C PRO A 141 2.43 -24.16 1.35
N ALA A 142 1.19 -24.37 1.77
CA ALA A 142 0.82 -25.46 2.67
C ALA A 142 0.10 -26.56 1.89
N ASN A 143 0.19 -27.81 2.35
CA ASN A 143 -0.48 -28.95 1.74
C ASN A 143 -1.76 -29.30 2.51
N ILE A 144 -2.64 -30.05 1.85
CA ILE A 144 -3.83 -30.61 2.49
C ILE A 144 -3.38 -31.58 3.59
N GLY A 145 -4.00 -31.49 4.77
CA GLY A 145 -3.63 -32.26 5.96
C GLY A 145 -2.54 -31.63 6.82
N ASP A 146 -1.88 -30.55 6.37
CA ASP A 146 -0.93 -29.83 7.22
C ASP A 146 -1.63 -29.19 8.42
N SER A 147 -0.99 -29.26 9.58
CA SER A 147 -1.43 -28.51 10.75
C SER A 147 -0.94 -27.08 10.68
N VAL A 148 -1.85 -26.14 10.91
CA VAL A 148 -1.60 -24.70 10.83
C VAL A 148 -2.07 -24.00 12.11
N ARG A 149 -1.43 -22.89 12.43
CA ARG A 149 -1.77 -22.04 13.58
C ARG A 149 -2.39 -20.73 13.09
N VAL A 150 -3.57 -20.40 13.61
CA VAL A 150 -4.29 -19.16 13.36
C VAL A 150 -4.32 -18.34 14.64
N SER A 151 -3.90 -17.08 14.57
CA SER A 151 -3.85 -16.18 15.71
C SER A 151 -5.25 -15.73 16.13
N LEU A 152 -5.52 -15.76 17.44
CA LEU A 152 -6.74 -15.21 18.02
C LEU A 152 -6.58 -13.73 18.39
N PRO A 153 -7.55 -12.86 18.02
CA PRO A 153 -7.63 -11.51 18.56
C PRO A 153 -7.70 -11.51 20.09
N ASP A 154 -7.07 -10.53 20.73
CA ASP A 154 -7.08 -10.41 22.20
C ASP A 154 -8.49 -10.29 22.79
N VAL A 155 -9.44 -9.74 22.03
CA VAL A 155 -10.87 -9.64 22.41
C VAL A 155 -11.51 -11.02 22.53
N ASP A 156 -11.06 -11.97 21.70
CA ASP A 156 -11.64 -13.31 21.58
C ASP A 156 -10.89 -14.34 22.43
N ARG A 157 -9.78 -13.93 23.05
CA ARG A 157 -8.94 -14.77 23.89
C ARG A 157 -9.26 -14.57 25.38
N ALA A 158 -9.61 -15.66 26.08
CA ALA A 158 -9.63 -15.65 27.55
C ALA A 158 -8.20 -15.58 28.11
N ARG A 159 -8.03 -15.09 29.35
CA ARG A 159 -6.69 -14.83 29.93
C ARG A 159 -5.79 -16.08 29.97
N ALA A 160 -6.37 -17.27 30.13
CA ALA A 160 -5.65 -18.55 30.17
C ALA A 160 -5.56 -19.24 28.80
N ASN A 161 -6.24 -18.75 27.76
CA ASN A 161 -6.25 -19.40 26.45
C ASN A 161 -4.96 -19.10 25.67
N PRO A 162 -4.50 -20.04 24.82
CA PRO A 162 -3.36 -19.82 23.95
C PRO A 162 -3.62 -18.70 22.94
N ARG A 163 -2.55 -18.06 22.46
CA ARG A 163 -2.64 -16.98 21.46
C ARG A 163 -3.08 -17.48 20.08
N ASN A 164 -2.84 -18.75 19.78
CA ASN A 164 -3.14 -19.36 18.49
C ASN A 164 -4.00 -20.60 18.70
N ILE A 165 -4.90 -20.86 17.76
CA ILE A 165 -5.62 -22.12 17.63
C ILE A 165 -4.99 -22.92 16.49
N ILE A 166 -4.94 -24.24 16.65
CA ILE A 166 -4.44 -25.16 15.64
C ILE A 166 -5.62 -25.68 14.81
N PHE A 167 -5.41 -25.72 13.49
CA PHE A 167 -6.32 -26.24 12.49
C PHE A 167 -5.57 -27.18 11.54
N ALA A 168 -6.28 -28.06 10.85
CA ALA A 168 -5.78 -28.76 9.67
C ALA A 168 -6.24 -28.05 8.39
N VAL A 169 -5.43 -28.11 7.34
CA VAL A 169 -5.84 -27.69 5.99
C VAL A 169 -6.79 -28.74 5.42
N VAL A 170 -8.02 -28.35 5.15
CA VAL A 170 -9.09 -29.24 4.67
C VAL A 170 -9.11 -29.30 3.15
N SER A 171 -9.05 -28.15 2.49
CA SER A 171 -9.03 -28.04 1.04
C SER A 171 -8.32 -26.76 0.61
N ILE A 172 -7.89 -26.73 -0.66
CA ILE A 172 -7.26 -25.58 -1.29
C ILE A 172 -8.09 -25.22 -2.52
N GLU A 173 -8.63 -24.00 -2.55
CA GLU A 173 -9.43 -23.42 -3.62
C GLU A 173 -8.54 -22.49 -4.47
N ASP A 174 -8.61 -22.64 -5.79
CA ASP A 174 -7.86 -21.85 -6.79
C ASP A 174 -6.33 -21.80 -6.55
N GLY A 175 -5.78 -22.73 -5.77
CA GLY A 175 -4.37 -22.78 -5.39
C GLY A 175 -3.91 -21.66 -4.43
N GLN A 176 -4.81 -20.76 -4.01
CA GLN A 176 -4.45 -19.55 -3.25
C GLN A 176 -5.24 -19.39 -1.94
N TYR A 177 -6.42 -20.02 -1.86
CA TYR A 177 -7.33 -19.93 -0.73
C TYR A 177 -7.40 -21.27 0.00
N TYR A 178 -7.31 -21.24 1.32
CA TYR A 178 -7.22 -22.43 2.16
C TYR A 178 -8.45 -22.52 3.05
N LYS A 179 -9.15 -23.66 3.02
CA LYS A 179 -10.20 -23.98 3.97
C LYS A 179 -9.57 -24.70 5.16
N LEU A 180 -9.87 -24.23 6.36
CA LEU A 180 -9.26 -24.70 7.61
C LEU A 180 -10.30 -25.33 8.52
N GLY A 181 -9.95 -26.39 9.24
CA GLY A 181 -10.87 -27.07 10.14
C GLY A 181 -10.18 -27.78 11.29
N ASN A 182 -10.93 -28.05 12.34
CA ASN A 182 -10.47 -28.84 13.49
C ASN A 182 -11.63 -29.69 14.06
N LYS A 183 -11.36 -30.39 15.15
CA LYS A 183 -12.35 -31.22 15.85
C LYS A 183 -13.60 -30.50 16.36
N TYR A 184 -13.60 -29.17 16.39
CA TYR A 184 -14.76 -28.39 16.81
C TYR A 184 -15.57 -27.86 15.63
N GLY A 185 -14.96 -27.72 14.45
CA GLY A 185 -15.64 -27.25 13.25
C GLY A 185 -14.69 -26.80 12.14
N THR A 186 -15.26 -26.51 10.98
CA THR A 186 -14.57 -25.87 9.85
C THR A 186 -14.84 -24.38 9.84
N LEU A 187 -13.83 -23.58 9.49
CA LEU A 187 -13.99 -22.14 9.33
C LEU A 187 -14.75 -21.85 8.03
N PRO A 188 -15.78 -20.98 8.06
CA PRO A 188 -16.52 -20.61 6.86
C PRO A 188 -15.70 -19.68 5.93
N GLN A 189 -14.79 -18.90 6.52
CA GLN A 189 -13.91 -18.01 5.76
C GLN A 189 -12.71 -18.79 5.20
N LEU A 190 -12.36 -18.50 3.94
CA LEU A 190 -11.13 -18.96 3.33
C LEU A 190 -9.94 -18.09 3.74
N TYR A 191 -8.80 -18.72 3.97
CA TYR A 191 -7.59 -18.05 4.42
C TYR A 191 -6.56 -17.96 3.32
N THR A 192 -5.86 -16.84 3.23
CA THR A 192 -4.66 -16.70 2.40
C THR A 192 -3.43 -17.17 3.17
N ARG A 193 -2.38 -17.58 2.45
CA ARG A 193 -1.21 -18.22 3.07
C ARG A 193 -0.51 -17.37 4.15
N ASN A 194 -0.53 -16.04 4.03
CA ASN A 194 0.06 -15.11 5.01
C ASN A 194 -0.74 -14.95 6.32
N GLN A 195 -1.97 -15.48 6.40
CA GLN A 195 -2.85 -15.32 7.57
C GLN A 195 -2.64 -16.40 8.64
N PHE A 196 -1.88 -17.46 8.34
CA PHE A 196 -1.58 -18.55 9.26
C PHE A 196 -0.12 -18.98 9.18
N GLY A 197 0.35 -19.68 10.21
CA GLY A 197 1.66 -20.36 10.20
C GLY A 197 1.49 -21.86 10.01
N VAL A 198 2.33 -22.48 9.18
CA VAL A 198 2.38 -23.95 9.09
C VAL A 198 3.19 -24.49 10.26
N CYS A 199 2.70 -25.56 10.89
CA CYS A 199 3.38 -26.29 11.93
C CYS A 199 4.25 -27.38 11.30
N PRO A 200 5.47 -27.63 11.82
CA PRO A 200 6.35 -28.68 11.29
C PRO A 200 5.85 -30.09 11.60
N VAL A 201 4.94 -30.24 12.56
CA VAL A 201 4.37 -31.51 12.99
C VAL A 201 2.88 -31.49 12.71
N SER A 202 2.34 -32.60 12.19
CA SER A 202 0.91 -32.79 12.08
C SER A 202 0.32 -33.13 13.45
N LEU A 203 -0.50 -32.23 13.98
CA LEU A 203 -1.12 -32.29 15.30
C LEU A 203 -2.62 -32.59 15.25
N ILE A 204 -3.24 -32.38 14.09
CA ILE A 204 -4.66 -32.63 13.85
C ILE A 204 -4.76 -33.47 12.57
N PRO A 205 -5.10 -34.77 12.68
CA PRO A 205 -5.34 -35.59 11.50
C PRO A 205 -6.64 -35.13 10.80
N LEU A 206 -6.71 -35.35 9.49
CA LEU A 206 -7.82 -34.87 8.68
C LEU A 206 -9.15 -35.53 9.07
N ASP A 207 -9.10 -36.79 9.52
CA ASP A 207 -10.27 -37.57 9.93
C ASP A 207 -10.93 -37.04 11.21
N GLU A 208 -10.19 -36.30 12.05
CA GLU A 208 -10.74 -35.67 13.26
C GLU A 208 -11.48 -34.36 12.96
N VAL A 209 -11.44 -33.85 11.74
CA VAL A 209 -12.04 -32.56 11.39
C VAL A 209 -13.56 -32.68 11.29
N VAL A 210 -14.27 -31.84 12.03
CA VAL A 210 -15.74 -31.77 11.97
C VAL A 210 -16.18 -30.77 10.90
N HIS A 211 -16.91 -31.23 9.89
CA HIS A 211 -17.42 -30.42 8.76
C HIS A 211 -18.67 -29.58 9.09
N VAL A 212 -18.73 -29.02 10.30
CA VAL A 212 -19.77 -28.07 10.70
C VAL A 212 -19.15 -26.68 10.71
N GLU A 213 -19.72 -25.76 9.94
CA GLU A 213 -19.22 -24.40 9.84
C GLU A 213 -19.42 -23.65 11.15
N LYS A 214 -18.32 -23.16 11.72
CA LYS A 214 -18.30 -22.34 12.94
C LYS A 214 -17.29 -21.22 12.80
N SER A 215 -17.61 -20.07 13.34
CA SER A 215 -16.68 -18.94 13.38
C SER A 215 -15.47 -19.25 14.27
N LEU A 216 -14.35 -18.56 14.01
CA LEU A 216 -13.14 -18.67 14.82
C LEU A 216 -13.41 -18.42 16.32
N ARG A 217 -14.35 -17.51 16.63
CA ARG A 217 -14.76 -17.16 18.00
C ARG A 217 -15.52 -18.29 18.69
N GLU A 218 -16.43 -18.96 17.98
CA GLU A 218 -17.20 -20.08 18.52
C GLU A 218 -16.29 -21.27 18.81
N ILE A 219 -15.39 -21.58 17.87
CA ILE A 219 -14.36 -22.61 18.05
C ILE A 219 -13.47 -22.26 19.25
N ALA A 220 -12.99 -21.01 19.36
CA ALA A 220 -12.20 -20.56 20.50
C ALA A 220 -12.94 -20.68 21.85
N SER A 221 -14.25 -20.45 21.84
CA SER A 221 -15.07 -20.54 23.04
C SER A 221 -15.29 -21.98 23.47
N GLN A 222 -15.46 -22.91 22.52
CA GLN A 222 -15.59 -24.36 22.79
C GLN A 222 -14.28 -24.97 23.29
N MET A 223 -13.13 -24.43 22.87
CA MET A 223 -11.80 -24.84 23.35
C MET A 223 -11.46 -24.34 24.75
N SER A 224 -12.24 -23.41 25.31
CA SER A 224 -11.88 -22.75 26.56
C SER A 224 -12.57 -23.42 27.74
N ASP A 225 -11.78 -24.12 28.55
CA ASP A 225 -12.24 -24.75 29.81
C ASP A 225 -12.79 -23.72 30.81
N GLY A 226 -12.44 -22.43 30.64
CA GLY A 226 -12.79 -21.32 31.53
C GLY A 226 -14.02 -20.51 31.13
N GLY A 227 -14.91 -21.03 30.28
CA GLY A 227 -16.22 -20.43 29.99
C GLY A 227 -16.23 -19.30 28.94
N GLY A 228 -15.45 -19.43 27.86
CA GLY A 228 -15.49 -18.53 26.71
C GLY A 228 -15.13 -17.06 27.01
N GLN A 229 -15.43 -16.15 26.08
CA GLN A 229 -15.04 -14.74 26.15
C GLN A 229 -15.41 -14.05 27.47
N ARG A 230 -14.40 -13.68 28.26
CA ARG A 230 -14.57 -12.76 29.40
C ARG A 230 -14.73 -11.29 28.96
N TYR A 231 -14.66 -10.98 27.66
CA TYR A 231 -14.86 -9.63 27.15
C TYR A 231 -16.34 -9.33 26.89
N LYS A 232 -17.11 -9.18 27.97
CA LYS A 232 -18.43 -8.56 27.91
C LYS A 232 -18.31 -7.12 28.37
N ARG A 233 -18.52 -6.17 27.44
CA ARG A 233 -18.64 -4.75 27.75
C ARG A 233 -20.06 -4.27 27.61
N CYS A 234 -20.48 -3.36 28.48
CA CYS A 234 -21.68 -2.57 28.26
C CYS A 234 -21.35 -1.31 27.45
N SER A 235 -22.36 -0.72 26.83
CA SER A 235 -22.27 0.58 26.15
C SER A 235 -23.01 1.67 26.93
N CYS A 236 -23.20 1.45 28.24
CA CYS A 236 -23.94 2.36 29.10
C CYS A 236 -23.16 3.66 29.28
N LYS A 237 -23.85 4.80 29.13
CA LYS A 237 -23.28 6.13 29.40
C LYS A 237 -23.50 6.60 30.85
N GLY A 238 -24.31 5.87 31.63
CA GLY A 238 -24.66 6.19 33.01
C GLY A 238 -24.39 5.05 33.97
N LYS A 239 -24.91 5.18 35.20
CA LYS A 239 -24.73 4.20 36.29
C LYS A 239 -25.42 2.88 35.90
N CYS A 240 -24.64 1.80 35.85
CA CYS A 240 -25.10 0.46 35.43
C CYS A 240 -26.00 -0.23 36.47
N ASP A 241 -27.09 0.40 36.87
CA ASP A 241 -27.97 -0.04 37.96
C ASP A 241 -29.09 -0.99 37.52
N THR A 242 -29.48 -0.93 36.25
CA THR A 242 -30.61 -1.70 35.74
C THR A 242 -30.14 -2.81 34.81
N ASN A 243 -31.00 -3.80 34.57
CA ASN A 243 -30.76 -4.88 33.60
C ASN A 243 -30.70 -4.39 32.14
N ARG A 244 -30.85 -3.07 31.88
CA ARG A 244 -30.47 -2.44 30.60
C ARG A 244 -28.96 -2.49 30.36
N CYS A 245 -28.15 -2.61 31.42
CA CYS A 245 -26.73 -2.85 31.30
C CYS A 245 -26.46 -4.31 30.91
N LYS A 246 -25.79 -4.51 29.76
CA LYS A 246 -25.42 -5.84 29.26
C LYS A 246 -24.57 -6.63 30.26
N CYS A 247 -23.67 -5.99 30.99
CA CYS A 247 -22.86 -6.64 32.03
C CYS A 247 -23.75 -7.11 33.19
N LYS A 248 -24.59 -6.23 33.74
CA LYS A 248 -25.50 -6.55 34.85
C LYS A 248 -26.52 -7.64 34.48
N SER A 249 -27.10 -7.57 33.27
CA SER A 249 -28.03 -8.59 32.76
C SER A 249 -27.39 -9.97 32.59
N SER A 250 -26.07 -10.02 32.36
CA SER A 250 -25.29 -11.25 32.28
C SER A 250 -24.68 -11.66 33.62
N SER A 251 -25.12 -11.05 34.73
CA SER A 251 -24.59 -11.27 36.08
C SER A 251 -23.07 -11.07 36.20
N ILE A 252 -22.51 -10.13 35.43
CA ILE A 252 -21.07 -9.81 35.38
C ILE A 252 -20.83 -8.34 35.77
N LEU A 253 -19.76 -8.10 36.52
CA LEU A 253 -19.31 -6.76 36.89
C LEU A 253 -18.64 -6.03 35.71
N CYS A 254 -18.90 -4.74 35.58
CA CYS A 254 -18.28 -3.84 34.61
C CYS A 254 -16.81 -3.61 34.96
N ASN A 255 -15.92 -3.72 33.96
CA ASN A 255 -14.50 -3.44 34.10
C ASN A 255 -14.13 -2.04 33.56
N SER A 256 -12.85 -1.66 33.67
CA SER A 256 -12.30 -0.39 33.15
C SER A 256 -12.41 -0.21 31.63
N LYS A 257 -12.75 -1.27 30.88
CA LYS A 257 -13.01 -1.19 29.42
C LYS A 257 -14.48 -0.90 29.10
N CYS A 258 -15.40 -1.00 30.06
CA CYS A 258 -16.80 -0.59 29.94
C CYS A 258 -16.97 0.91 30.19
N HIS A 259 -16.26 1.40 31.20
CA HIS A 259 -16.26 2.78 31.63
C HIS A 259 -14.81 3.16 31.95
N GLY A 260 -14.35 4.28 31.40
CA GLY A 260 -13.07 4.88 31.81
C GLY A 260 -13.21 5.49 33.21
N SER A 261 -13.34 6.82 33.27
CA SER A 261 -13.56 7.58 34.52
C SER A 261 -15.04 7.75 34.91
N MET A 262 -15.98 7.23 34.10
CA MET A 262 -17.42 7.42 34.34
C MET A 262 -17.92 6.62 35.56
N PRO A 263 -18.87 7.17 36.34
CA PRO A 263 -19.41 6.49 37.52
C PRO A 263 -20.21 5.26 37.11
N CYS A 264 -19.84 4.10 37.66
CA CYS A 264 -20.52 2.83 37.45
C CYS A 264 -20.74 2.12 38.78
N ASN A 265 -22.01 1.83 39.08
CA ASN A 265 -22.41 1.16 40.32
C ASN A 265 -22.33 -0.38 40.25
N ASN A 266 -22.16 -0.95 39.05
CA ASN A 266 -21.92 -2.37 38.84
C ASN A 266 -20.45 -2.62 38.51
N LYS A 267 -19.52 -1.95 39.20
CA LYS A 267 -18.07 -2.03 38.92
C LYS A 267 -17.44 -3.13 39.78
N GLY A 268 -16.54 -3.90 39.18
CA GLY A 268 -15.72 -4.92 39.85
C GLY A 268 -14.24 -4.58 39.83
#